data_AF-A0A950RDE0-F1
#
_entry.id   AF-A0A950RDE0-F1
#
_cell.length_a   1.000
_cell.length_b   1.000
_cell.length_c   1.000
_cell.angle_alpha   90.00
_cell.angle_beta   90.00
_cell.angle_gamma   90.00
#
_symmetry.space_group_name_H-M   'P 1'
#
loop_
_entity.id
_entity.type
_entity.pdbx_description
1 polymer ?
#
loop_
_entity_poly.entity_id
_entity_poly.type
_entity_poly.pdbx_seq_one_letter_code
_entity_poly.pdbx_strand_id
1 'polypeptide(L)'
;MSSSELDLLCINTIRTLAIDAIQKAKSGHPGTPMGMAPVAYGLWQKRLNFDPADPIWPNRDRFVLSAGHASMLLYALLHLTKTQAVNPEYETIGRPSVTLDDIKAFRQLDSACPGHPEYHLTSGVEATTGPLGQGVAMSVGMAMAERWLSAHFNRPGLAVVDWRTYALCGDGCMMEGISNEAASLAGHLGLEKLCWIYDSNRVTIEGHTEIAFSEDVATRFLGLGWNVLHVRDANEEREVLGAFDLAARERSRPTLIIIESHIGYGAPHKQDTAEAHGEPLGEDEVRLTKRFYGWPEDAQFLVPDGVYEHFADGIGRRGAAARARWEELFGRYRAAHPELAEQFDAVQRRELPAGWDREIPTFPADPKGLATRDASGTVENAVAKHLPWLVGGAADLAPSTKTRLTFEGAGDFEPDNHAGRNLHFGIREHAMGAAVNGMALAKLRPFDAGFLIFSDDMRTSIRRSAIMELPVV
;
A
#
# COMPACT_ATOMS: atom_id res chain seq x y z
N MET A 1 -12.95 24.06 21.07
CA MET A 1 -12.93 22.59 21.12
C MET A 1 -11.63 22.15 21.76
N SER A 2 -11.66 21.17 22.65
CA SER A 2 -10.46 20.45 23.10
C SER A 2 -9.83 19.67 21.92
N SER A 3 -8.58 19.20 22.07
CA SER A 3 -7.95 18.37 21.02
C SER A 3 -8.81 17.15 20.69
N SER A 4 -9.34 16.47 21.71
CA SER A 4 -10.17 15.26 21.53
C SER A 4 -11.49 15.56 20.82
N GLU A 5 -12.12 16.71 21.11
CA GLU A 5 -13.33 17.13 20.39
C GLU A 5 -13.05 17.43 18.91
N LEU A 6 -11.90 18.05 18.61
CA LEU A 6 -11.49 18.34 17.23
C LEU A 6 -11.06 17.07 16.47
N ASP A 7 -10.41 16.14 17.16
CA ASP A 7 -10.06 14.82 16.64
C ASP A 7 -11.35 14.06 16.24
N LEU A 8 -12.36 14.02 17.13
CA LEU A 8 -13.67 13.44 16.83
C LEU A 8 -14.41 14.16 15.69
N LEU A 9 -14.32 15.50 15.62
CA LEU A 9 -14.90 16.28 14.53
C LEU A 9 -14.29 15.90 13.17
N CYS A 10 -12.97 15.70 13.11
CA CYS A 10 -12.28 15.27 11.91
C CYS A 10 -12.68 13.85 11.51
N ILE A 11 -12.75 12.92 12.47
CA ILE A 11 -13.23 11.55 12.25
C ILE A 11 -14.64 11.56 11.68
N ASN A 12 -15.56 12.32 12.29
CA ASN A 12 -16.94 12.40 11.81
C ASN A 12 -17.05 13.14 10.47
N THR A 13 -16.14 14.07 10.16
CA THR A 13 -16.05 14.68 8.81
C THR A 13 -15.68 13.65 7.75
N ILE A 14 -14.73 12.73 8.04
CA ILE A 14 -14.40 11.62 7.14
C ILE A 14 -15.64 10.73 6.91
N ARG A 15 -16.32 10.36 8.00
CA ARG A 15 -17.52 9.52 7.95
C ARG A 15 -18.62 10.16 7.10
N THR A 16 -18.94 11.43 7.34
CA THR A 16 -20.05 12.11 6.67
C THR A 16 -19.74 12.43 5.21
N LEU A 17 -18.49 12.78 4.86
CA LEU A 17 -18.07 12.91 3.46
C LEU A 17 -18.25 11.58 2.70
N ALA A 18 -17.88 10.44 3.31
CA ALA A 18 -18.08 9.13 2.71
C ALA A 18 -19.57 8.83 2.51
N ILE A 19 -20.39 9.02 3.55
CA ILE A 19 -21.84 8.81 3.49
C ILE A 19 -22.48 9.66 2.39
N ASP A 20 -22.19 10.96 2.34
CA ASP A 20 -22.80 11.89 1.39
C ASP A 20 -22.40 11.59 -0.06
N ALA A 21 -21.12 11.27 -0.30
CA ALA A 21 -20.63 10.90 -1.63
C ALA A 21 -21.31 9.64 -2.15
N ILE A 22 -21.43 8.61 -1.31
CA ILE A 22 -22.05 7.32 -1.65
C ILE A 22 -23.55 7.50 -1.89
N GLN A 23 -24.22 8.26 -1.01
CA GLN A 23 -25.64 8.57 -1.14
C GLN A 23 -25.92 9.32 -2.45
N LYS A 24 -25.13 10.35 -2.76
CA LYS A 24 -25.26 11.11 -4.01
C LYS A 24 -24.99 10.26 -5.26
N ALA A 25 -23.95 9.42 -5.22
CA ALA A 25 -23.61 8.52 -6.32
C ALA A 25 -24.63 7.38 -6.50
N LYS A 26 -25.49 7.15 -5.50
CA LYS A 26 -26.39 5.97 -5.40
C LYS A 26 -25.62 4.65 -5.54
N SER A 27 -24.35 4.66 -5.15
CA SER A 27 -23.40 3.57 -5.37
C SER A 27 -22.20 3.73 -4.45
N GLY A 28 -21.75 2.65 -3.81
CA GLY A 28 -20.55 2.63 -2.98
C GLY A 28 -20.75 1.91 -1.65
N HIS A 29 -19.72 1.95 -0.80
CA HIS A 29 -19.61 1.12 0.40
C HIS A 29 -19.42 1.99 1.64
N PRO A 30 -20.48 2.29 2.42
CA PRO A 30 -20.38 3.25 3.53
C PRO A 30 -19.85 2.59 4.81
N GLY A 31 -20.06 1.29 4.98
CA GLY A 31 -19.83 0.60 6.25
C GLY A 31 -18.38 0.64 6.74
N THR A 32 -17.42 0.22 5.92
CA THR A 32 -15.99 0.24 6.28
C THR A 32 -15.45 1.66 6.48
N PRO A 33 -15.74 2.66 5.62
CA PRO A 33 -15.39 4.05 5.92
C PRO A 33 -15.92 4.54 7.27
N MET A 34 -17.13 4.14 7.67
CA MET A 34 -17.70 4.50 8.97
C MET A 34 -16.97 3.85 10.15
N GLY A 35 -16.73 2.54 10.07
CA GLY A 35 -16.05 1.78 11.13
C GLY A 35 -14.58 2.16 11.30
N MET A 36 -13.86 2.37 10.18
CA MET A 36 -12.40 2.54 10.18
C MET A 36 -11.92 3.99 10.11
N ALA A 37 -12.82 4.99 10.05
CA ALA A 37 -12.44 6.39 10.11
C ALA A 37 -11.54 6.77 11.30
N PRO A 38 -11.80 6.33 12.55
CA PRO A 38 -10.93 6.67 13.68
C PRO A 38 -9.52 6.10 13.53
N VAL A 39 -9.40 4.86 13.03
CA VAL A 39 -8.11 4.18 12.84
C VAL A 39 -7.29 4.85 11.74
N ALA A 40 -7.92 5.09 10.58
CA ALA A 40 -7.24 5.72 9.46
C ALA A 40 -6.86 7.17 9.79
N TYR A 41 -7.72 7.89 10.50
CA TYR A 41 -7.42 9.20 11.07
C TYR A 41 -6.23 9.14 12.02
N GLY A 42 -6.23 8.24 13.01
CA GLY A 42 -5.14 8.10 13.97
C GLY A 42 -3.80 7.81 13.30
N LEU A 43 -3.79 6.91 12.31
CA LEU A 43 -2.62 6.65 11.49
C LEU A 43 -2.16 7.91 10.75
N TRP A 44 -2.99 8.46 9.86
CA TRP A 44 -2.62 9.59 8.99
C TRP A 44 -2.26 10.82 9.80
N GLN A 45 -3.13 11.24 10.69
CA GLN A 45 -2.99 12.49 11.42
C GLN A 45 -1.88 12.43 12.47
N LYS A 46 -1.56 11.26 13.04
CA LYS A 46 -0.67 11.19 14.22
C LYS A 46 0.58 10.31 14.04
N ARG A 47 0.69 9.42 13.05
CA ARG A 47 1.80 8.46 12.93
C ARG A 47 2.43 8.34 11.55
N LEU A 48 1.65 8.45 10.48
CA LEU A 48 2.12 8.30 9.11
C LEU A 48 3.13 9.42 8.79
N ASN A 49 4.30 9.01 8.30
CA ASN A 49 5.33 9.92 7.79
C ASN A 49 5.05 10.23 6.32
N PHE A 50 4.14 11.15 6.06
CA PHE A 50 3.69 11.52 4.72
C PHE A 50 3.56 13.04 4.63
N ASP A 51 4.06 13.64 3.55
CA ASP A 51 3.88 15.06 3.27
C ASP A 51 2.81 15.23 2.17
N PRO A 52 1.62 15.74 2.49
CA PRO A 52 0.60 16.02 1.49
C PRO A 52 1.08 17.02 0.41
N ALA A 53 2.05 17.87 0.71
CA ALA A 53 2.62 18.81 -0.27
C ALA A 53 3.54 18.12 -1.30
N ASP A 54 4.07 16.94 -0.97
CA ASP A 54 4.92 16.12 -1.84
C ASP A 54 4.62 14.63 -1.62
N PRO A 55 3.51 14.12 -2.20
CA PRO A 55 3.05 12.75 -1.98
C PRO A 55 3.90 11.71 -2.69
N ILE A 56 4.95 12.12 -3.41
CA ILE A 56 5.88 11.24 -4.13
C ILE A 56 7.27 11.26 -3.50
N TRP A 57 7.47 11.99 -2.40
CA TRP A 57 8.69 11.95 -1.60
C TRP A 57 9.17 10.51 -1.40
N PRO A 58 10.41 10.15 -1.81
CA PRO A 58 10.85 8.75 -1.85
C PRO A 58 10.76 8.01 -0.50
N ASN A 59 11.00 8.72 0.61
CA ASN A 59 11.08 8.14 1.95
C ASN A 59 9.81 8.34 2.81
N ARG A 60 8.67 8.67 2.18
CA ARG A 60 7.37 8.69 2.87
C ARG A 60 6.96 7.28 3.31
N ASP A 61 6.14 7.13 4.34
CA ASP A 61 5.46 5.86 4.60
C ASP A 61 4.46 5.55 3.48
N ARG A 62 4.30 4.28 3.15
CA ARG A 62 3.34 3.81 2.15
C ARG A 62 2.06 3.35 2.84
N PHE A 63 0.91 3.78 2.33
CA PHE A 63 -0.41 3.33 2.80
C PHE A 63 -1.20 2.69 1.66
N VAL A 64 -1.53 1.40 1.81
CA VAL A 64 -2.31 0.63 0.83
C VAL A 64 -3.69 0.32 1.41
N LEU A 65 -4.74 0.79 0.74
CA LEU A 65 -6.11 0.40 1.08
C LEU A 65 -6.46 -0.92 0.38
N SER A 66 -6.07 -2.06 0.96
CA SER A 66 -6.37 -3.39 0.39
C SER A 66 -7.86 -3.70 0.36
N ALA A 67 -8.61 -3.23 1.36
CA ALA A 67 -10.07 -3.17 1.32
C ALA A 67 -10.54 -2.04 0.39
N GLY A 68 -10.21 -2.16 -0.91
CA GLY A 68 -10.36 -1.08 -1.89
C GLY A 68 -11.80 -0.60 -2.07
N HIS A 69 -12.80 -1.41 -1.67
CA HIS A 69 -14.21 -1.01 -1.70
C HIS A 69 -14.49 0.21 -0.80
N ALA A 70 -13.69 0.40 0.25
CA ALA A 70 -13.74 1.54 1.18
C ALA A 70 -13.08 2.82 0.62
N SER A 71 -13.02 2.98 -0.71
CA SER A 71 -12.29 4.05 -1.41
C SER A 71 -12.59 5.46 -0.90
N MET A 72 -13.84 5.75 -0.53
CA MET A 72 -14.22 7.05 0.03
C MET A 72 -13.51 7.40 1.35
N LEU A 73 -13.07 6.42 2.14
CA LEU A 73 -12.22 6.67 3.31
C LEU A 73 -10.90 7.32 2.89
N LEU A 74 -10.26 6.77 1.86
CA LEU A 74 -9.00 7.28 1.33
C LEU A 74 -9.19 8.65 0.65
N TYR A 75 -10.22 8.82 -0.17
CA TYR A 75 -10.48 10.09 -0.83
C TYR A 75 -10.80 11.22 0.15
N ALA A 76 -11.55 10.93 1.22
CA ALA A 76 -11.78 11.91 2.29
C ALA A 76 -10.46 12.32 2.96
N LEU A 77 -9.56 11.37 3.26
CA LEU A 77 -8.24 11.68 3.84
C LEU A 77 -7.41 12.54 2.87
N LEU A 78 -7.29 12.15 1.59
CA LEU A 78 -6.55 12.92 0.57
C LEU A 78 -7.10 14.34 0.40
N HIS A 79 -8.43 14.49 0.47
CA HIS A 79 -9.08 15.79 0.39
C HIS A 79 -8.81 16.68 1.62
N LEU A 80 -8.98 16.13 2.82
CA LEU A 80 -8.85 16.87 4.07
C LEU A 80 -7.39 17.23 4.37
N THR A 81 -6.45 16.40 3.92
CA THR A 81 -5.00 16.66 3.99
C THR A 81 -4.49 17.61 2.90
N LYS A 82 -5.33 17.94 1.90
CA LYS A 82 -4.96 18.74 0.72
C LYS A 82 -3.76 18.17 -0.03
N THR A 83 -3.67 16.84 -0.11
CA THR A 83 -2.64 16.13 -0.88
C THR A 83 -2.55 16.69 -2.30
N GLN A 84 -1.34 17.00 -2.75
CA GLN A 84 -1.10 17.58 -4.08
C GLN A 84 -1.25 16.54 -5.18
N ALA A 85 -1.75 16.97 -6.33
CA ALA A 85 -1.75 16.17 -7.54
C ALA A 85 -0.33 16.13 -8.15
N VAL A 86 -0.05 15.02 -8.82
CA VAL A 86 1.21 14.73 -9.49
C VAL A 86 0.94 14.30 -10.93
N ASN A 87 1.78 14.72 -11.88
CA ASN A 87 1.71 14.32 -13.30
C ASN A 87 2.41 12.97 -13.56
N PRO A 88 2.28 12.39 -14.78
CA PRO A 88 2.99 11.16 -15.14
C PRO A 88 4.52 11.25 -15.05
N GLU A 89 5.08 12.46 -15.12
CA GLU A 89 6.50 12.75 -14.95
C GLU A 89 6.95 12.78 -13.48
N TYR A 90 6.04 12.54 -12.53
CA TYR A 90 6.27 12.61 -11.08
C TYR A 90 6.70 14.00 -10.60
N GLU A 91 5.95 15.03 -11.03
CA GLU A 91 6.09 16.41 -10.58
C GLU A 91 4.77 16.89 -9.96
N THR A 92 4.85 17.67 -8.88
CA THR A 92 3.66 18.27 -8.25
C THR A 92 3.12 19.41 -9.12
N ILE A 93 1.82 19.38 -9.40
CA ILE A 93 1.19 20.34 -10.35
C ILE A 93 0.42 21.48 -9.67
N GLY A 94 0.63 21.69 -8.37
CA GLY A 94 0.12 22.85 -7.62
C GLY A 94 -1.40 22.91 -7.43
N ARG A 95 -2.10 21.77 -7.54
CA ARG A 95 -3.53 21.63 -7.23
C ARG A 95 -3.77 20.41 -6.34
N PRO A 96 -4.85 20.39 -5.53
CA PRO A 96 -5.20 19.19 -4.77
C PRO A 96 -5.48 18.00 -5.69
N SER A 97 -5.08 16.81 -5.24
CA SER A 97 -5.39 15.54 -5.89
C SER A 97 -6.86 15.17 -5.79
N VAL A 98 -7.51 15.55 -4.68
CA VAL A 98 -8.94 15.33 -4.47
C VAL A 98 -9.56 16.61 -3.96
N THR A 99 -10.40 17.24 -4.78
CA THR A 99 -11.22 18.39 -4.39
C THR A 99 -12.55 17.93 -3.79
N LEU A 100 -13.30 18.86 -3.18
CA LEU A 100 -14.64 18.53 -2.69
C LEU A 100 -15.59 18.21 -3.85
N ASP A 101 -15.35 18.81 -5.02
CA ASP A 101 -16.15 18.54 -6.21
C ASP A 101 -15.86 17.15 -6.79
N ASP A 102 -14.62 16.66 -6.69
CA ASP A 102 -14.29 15.27 -7.03
C ASP A 102 -15.02 14.28 -6.10
N ILE A 103 -15.08 14.58 -4.79
CA ILE A 103 -15.88 13.80 -3.82
C ILE A 103 -17.37 13.83 -4.18
N LYS A 104 -17.91 15.00 -4.53
CA LYS A 104 -19.29 15.14 -5.02
C LYS A 104 -19.53 14.41 -6.35
N ALA A 105 -18.49 14.11 -7.11
CA ALA A 105 -18.50 13.36 -8.35
C ALA A 105 -17.98 11.91 -8.18
N PHE A 106 -18.01 11.37 -6.96
CA PHE A 106 -17.62 9.98 -6.69
C PHE A 106 -18.34 9.01 -7.64
N ARG A 107 -17.59 8.06 -8.20
CA ARG A 107 -18.07 7.04 -9.17
C ARG A 107 -18.69 7.59 -10.46
N GLN A 108 -18.48 8.87 -10.77
CA GLN A 108 -18.88 9.45 -12.05
C GLN A 108 -17.76 9.31 -13.07
N LEU A 109 -18.12 9.36 -14.35
CA LEU A 109 -17.15 9.35 -15.45
C LEU A 109 -16.16 10.52 -15.28
N ASP A 110 -14.88 10.25 -15.55
CA ASP A 110 -13.76 11.21 -15.48
C ASP A 110 -13.48 11.83 -14.10
N SER A 111 -14.11 11.31 -13.04
CA SER A 111 -13.86 11.74 -11.67
C SER A 111 -12.52 11.24 -11.15
N ALA A 112 -11.81 12.09 -10.39
CA ALA A 112 -10.63 11.69 -9.62
C ALA A 112 -10.95 10.78 -8.41
N CYS A 113 -12.23 10.45 -8.20
CA CYS A 113 -12.71 9.54 -7.16
C CYS A 113 -13.41 8.31 -7.79
N PRO A 114 -12.67 7.41 -8.47
CA PRO A 114 -13.24 6.18 -9.02
C PRO A 114 -13.75 5.24 -7.92
N GLY A 115 -14.59 4.27 -8.29
CA GLY A 115 -15.27 3.41 -7.30
C GLY A 115 -14.37 2.56 -6.42
N HIS A 116 -13.15 2.25 -6.90
CA HIS A 116 -12.04 1.66 -6.18
C HIS A 116 -10.77 2.50 -6.46
N PRO A 117 -9.75 2.50 -5.59
CA PRO A 117 -8.56 3.35 -5.77
C PRO A 117 -7.77 2.96 -7.01
N GLU A 118 -7.30 3.95 -7.77
CA GLU A 118 -6.48 3.75 -8.97
C GLU A 118 -5.19 4.60 -8.90
N TYR A 119 -4.03 3.91 -8.88
CA TYR A 119 -2.70 4.50 -8.64
C TYR A 119 -2.35 5.67 -9.56
N HIS A 120 -2.65 5.54 -10.86
CA HIS A 120 -2.26 6.52 -11.87
C HIS A 120 -3.29 7.67 -12.03
N LEU A 121 -4.51 7.52 -11.48
CA LEU A 121 -5.58 8.52 -11.60
C LEU A 121 -5.63 9.48 -10.42
N THR A 122 -5.34 9.01 -9.20
CA THR A 122 -5.49 9.80 -7.98
C THR A 122 -4.18 9.80 -7.19
N SER A 123 -3.48 10.93 -7.14
CA SER A 123 -2.24 11.05 -6.36
C SER A 123 -2.46 10.82 -4.86
N GLY A 124 -1.51 10.14 -4.22
CA GLY A 124 -1.64 9.65 -2.84
C GLY A 124 -2.36 8.29 -2.72
N VAL A 125 -2.89 7.74 -3.81
CA VAL A 125 -3.20 6.31 -3.91
C VAL A 125 -1.93 5.54 -4.27
N GLU A 126 -1.41 4.72 -3.35
CA GLU A 126 -0.15 4.00 -3.56
C GLU A 126 -0.26 2.75 -4.46
N ALA A 127 -1.47 2.21 -4.62
CA ALA A 127 -1.72 1.01 -5.42
C ALA A 127 -3.17 0.95 -5.90
N THR A 128 -3.40 0.43 -7.09
CA THR A 128 -4.75 0.11 -7.57
C THR A 128 -5.27 -1.16 -6.87
N THR A 129 -6.24 -0.99 -5.98
CA THR A 129 -6.88 -2.09 -5.23
C THR A 129 -8.34 -2.26 -5.63
N GLY A 130 -9.03 -3.23 -5.02
CA GLY A 130 -10.40 -3.62 -5.38
C GLY A 130 -10.54 -5.14 -5.44
N PRO A 131 -9.75 -5.83 -6.29
CA PRO A 131 -9.54 -7.27 -6.13
C PRO A 131 -8.94 -7.55 -4.75
N LEU A 132 -9.64 -8.32 -3.92
CA LEU A 132 -9.26 -8.56 -2.52
C LEU A 132 -7.95 -9.36 -2.44
N GLY A 133 -7.21 -9.21 -1.34
CA GLY A 133 -5.91 -9.87 -1.13
C GLY A 133 -4.73 -9.26 -1.90
N GLN A 134 -4.96 -8.68 -3.10
CA GLN A 134 -3.89 -8.07 -3.91
C GLN A 134 -3.19 -6.89 -3.22
N GLY A 135 -3.94 -6.03 -2.51
CA GLY A 135 -3.37 -4.87 -1.83
C GLY A 135 -2.39 -5.25 -0.72
N VAL A 136 -2.77 -6.20 0.15
CA VAL A 136 -1.86 -6.72 1.18
C VAL A 136 -0.65 -7.43 0.56
N ALA A 137 -0.81 -8.17 -0.53
CA ALA A 137 0.31 -8.80 -1.22
C ALA A 137 1.27 -7.78 -1.88
N MET A 138 0.75 -6.73 -2.52
CA MET A 138 1.57 -5.62 -3.03
C MET A 138 2.31 -4.87 -1.90
N SER A 139 1.70 -4.75 -0.72
CA SER A 139 2.37 -4.13 0.43
C SER A 139 3.60 -4.92 0.91
N VAL A 140 3.60 -6.26 0.74
CA VAL A 140 4.80 -7.08 0.97
C VAL A 140 5.92 -6.69 0.00
N GLY A 141 5.59 -6.52 -1.28
CA GLY A 141 6.53 -6.04 -2.29
C GLY A 141 7.12 -4.66 -1.99
N MET A 142 6.30 -3.72 -1.50
CA MET A 142 6.78 -2.40 -1.08
C MET A 142 7.74 -2.48 0.10
N ALA A 143 7.49 -3.39 1.06
CA ALA A 143 8.38 -3.64 2.19
C ALA A 143 9.68 -4.37 1.78
N MET A 144 9.61 -5.31 0.82
CA MET A 144 10.80 -5.94 0.23
C MET A 144 11.68 -4.92 -0.48
N ALA A 145 11.08 -4.01 -1.26
CA ALA A 145 11.81 -2.94 -1.92
C ALA A 145 12.47 -1.99 -0.92
N GLU A 146 11.81 -1.66 0.19
CA GLU A 146 12.42 -0.88 1.28
C GLU A 146 13.68 -1.53 1.83
N ARG A 147 13.64 -2.84 2.08
CA ARG A 147 14.78 -3.60 2.60
C ARG A 147 15.93 -3.65 1.63
N TRP A 148 15.64 -3.90 0.36
CA TRP A 148 16.68 -3.93 -0.66
C TRP A 148 17.30 -2.54 -0.86
N LEU A 149 16.47 -1.50 -1.00
CA LEU A 149 16.91 -0.13 -1.23
C LEU A 149 17.67 0.43 -0.02
N SER A 150 17.26 0.13 1.21
CA SER A 150 18.03 0.49 2.41
C SER A 150 19.37 -0.23 2.47
N ALA A 151 19.42 -1.53 2.19
CA ALA A 151 20.67 -2.28 2.17
C ALA A 151 21.64 -1.78 1.09
N HIS A 152 21.13 -1.39 -0.09
CA HIS A 152 21.94 -0.89 -1.20
C HIS A 152 22.43 0.55 -0.96
N PHE A 153 21.53 1.46 -0.54
CA PHE A 153 21.81 2.89 -0.51
C PHE A 153 22.24 3.44 0.85
N ASN A 154 21.79 2.90 1.99
CA ASN A 154 22.11 3.50 3.28
C ASN A 154 23.60 3.37 3.62
N ARG A 155 24.14 4.38 4.31
CA ARG A 155 25.52 4.40 4.82
C ARG A 155 25.51 4.79 6.30
N PRO A 156 26.57 4.50 7.07
CA PRO A 156 26.61 4.86 8.50
C PRO A 156 26.30 6.35 8.73
N GLY A 157 25.26 6.64 9.52
CA GLY A 157 24.80 8.01 9.77
C GLY A 157 23.99 8.67 8.64
N LEU A 158 23.77 7.96 7.53
CA LEU A 158 23.09 8.44 6.32
C LEU A 158 22.05 7.41 5.84
N ALA A 159 20.96 7.27 6.61
CA ALA A 159 19.84 6.39 6.28
C ALA A 159 18.82 7.12 5.37
N VAL A 160 19.07 7.09 4.06
CA VAL A 160 18.24 7.77 3.05
C VAL A 160 16.98 6.98 2.67
N VAL A 161 16.93 5.69 3.02
CA VAL A 161 15.77 4.81 2.89
C VAL A 161 15.44 4.19 4.25
N ASP A 162 14.27 4.50 4.79
CA ASP A 162 13.80 4.08 6.12
C ASP A 162 12.28 4.26 6.28
N TRP A 163 11.48 3.85 5.30
CA TRP A 163 10.01 4.02 5.35
C TRP A 163 9.29 2.81 5.93
N ARG A 164 8.06 3.00 6.41
CA ARG A 164 7.15 1.91 6.80
C ARG A 164 6.07 1.70 5.75
N THR A 165 5.54 0.48 5.71
CA THR A 165 4.43 0.13 4.82
C THR A 165 3.23 -0.33 5.66
N TYR A 166 2.10 0.33 5.46
CA TYR A 166 0.83 0.02 6.12
C TYR A 166 -0.18 -0.47 5.09
N ALA A 167 -0.94 -1.52 5.41
CA ALA A 167 -2.05 -1.97 4.58
C ALA A 167 -3.33 -2.15 5.40
N LEU A 168 -4.41 -1.46 5.02
CA LEU A 168 -5.73 -1.65 5.63
C LEU A 168 -6.52 -2.68 4.84
N CYS A 169 -6.96 -3.73 5.52
CA CYS A 169 -7.62 -4.89 4.96
C CYS A 169 -8.82 -5.30 5.83
N GLY A 170 -9.69 -6.16 5.29
CA GLY A 170 -10.84 -6.70 6.01
C GLY A 170 -10.97 -8.21 5.80
N ASP A 171 -12.07 -8.79 6.26
CA ASP A 171 -12.32 -10.24 6.24
C ASP A 171 -12.12 -10.85 4.85
N GLY A 172 -12.65 -10.20 3.80
CA GLY A 172 -12.51 -10.68 2.43
C GLY A 172 -11.06 -10.74 1.95
N CYS A 173 -10.16 -9.88 2.44
CA CYS A 173 -8.73 -10.01 2.15
C CYS A 173 -8.12 -11.21 2.89
N MET A 174 -8.57 -11.52 4.10
CA MET A 174 -8.04 -12.62 4.92
C MET A 174 -8.48 -14.00 4.44
N MET A 175 -9.59 -14.08 3.70
CA MET A 175 -10.08 -15.30 3.05
C MET A 175 -9.32 -15.64 1.77
N GLU A 176 -8.75 -14.65 1.09
CA GLU A 176 -8.05 -14.84 -0.18
C GLU A 176 -6.72 -15.57 0.00
N GLY A 177 -6.48 -16.63 -0.78
CA GLY A 177 -5.28 -17.47 -0.67
C GLY A 177 -3.97 -16.69 -0.85
N ILE A 178 -3.98 -15.68 -1.74
CA ILE A 178 -2.83 -14.79 -1.99
C ILE A 178 -2.37 -14.06 -0.72
N SER A 179 -3.29 -13.73 0.20
CA SER A 179 -2.93 -13.07 1.45
C SER A 179 -2.10 -13.99 2.34
N ASN A 180 -2.39 -15.29 2.35
CA ASN A 180 -1.68 -16.28 3.12
C ASN A 180 -0.30 -16.58 2.51
N GLU A 181 -0.21 -16.68 1.18
CA GLU A 181 1.07 -16.77 0.47
C GLU A 181 1.97 -15.58 0.81
N ALA A 182 1.45 -14.36 0.68
CA ALA A 182 2.19 -13.13 0.94
C ALA A 182 2.56 -12.98 2.42
N ALA A 183 1.66 -13.32 3.35
CA ALA A 183 1.95 -13.29 4.78
C ALA A 183 3.02 -14.32 5.16
N SER A 184 2.98 -15.52 4.58
CA SER A 184 4.01 -16.54 4.76
C SER A 184 5.38 -16.06 4.28
N LEU A 185 5.44 -15.42 3.10
CA LEU A 185 6.67 -14.85 2.57
C LEU A 185 7.20 -13.70 3.44
N ALA A 186 6.34 -12.76 3.84
CA ALA A 186 6.73 -11.62 4.66
C ALA A 186 7.25 -12.01 6.05
N GLY A 187 6.63 -13.02 6.67
CA GLY A 187 7.06 -13.56 7.95
C GLY A 187 8.41 -14.28 7.85
N HIS A 188 8.58 -15.10 6.79
CA HIS A 188 9.86 -15.72 6.48
C HIS A 188 10.98 -14.69 6.32
N LEU A 189 10.73 -13.61 5.58
CA LEU A 189 11.68 -12.54 5.29
C LEU A 189 11.90 -11.55 6.44
N GLY A 190 11.19 -11.69 7.56
CA GLY A 190 11.36 -10.81 8.73
C GLY A 190 11.06 -9.33 8.46
N LEU A 191 10.07 -9.01 7.61
CA LEU A 191 9.81 -7.63 7.15
C LEU A 191 9.22 -6.71 8.25
N GLU A 192 10.02 -6.24 9.22
CA GLU A 192 9.52 -5.57 10.43
C GLU A 192 8.92 -4.16 10.24
N LYS A 193 9.11 -3.58 9.06
CA LYS A 193 8.52 -2.28 8.67
C LYS A 193 7.15 -2.44 7.99
N LEU A 194 6.67 -3.68 7.82
CA LEU A 194 5.34 -3.98 7.32
C LEU A 194 4.33 -4.09 8.47
N CYS A 195 3.20 -3.40 8.34
CA CYS A 195 2.09 -3.45 9.28
C CYS A 195 0.76 -3.63 8.53
N TRP A 196 0.10 -4.76 8.74
CA TRP A 196 -1.27 -4.97 8.28
C TRP A 196 -2.25 -4.56 9.37
N ILE A 197 -3.31 -3.85 8.97
CA ILE A 197 -4.38 -3.35 9.82
C ILE A 197 -5.63 -4.08 9.36
N TYR A 198 -6.10 -5.03 10.16
CA TYR A 198 -7.24 -5.87 9.85
C TYR A 198 -8.49 -5.32 10.56
N ASP A 199 -9.39 -4.76 9.76
CA ASP A 199 -10.77 -4.45 10.14
C ASP A 199 -11.56 -5.75 10.35
N SER A 200 -11.61 -6.20 11.60
CA SER A 200 -12.32 -7.40 12.03
C SER A 200 -13.72 -6.99 12.51
N ASN A 201 -14.62 -6.69 11.58
CA ASN A 201 -15.99 -6.28 11.88
C ASN A 201 -17.00 -7.44 11.87
N ARG A 202 -16.59 -8.65 11.45
CA ARG A 202 -17.38 -9.89 11.43
C ARG A 202 -18.50 -9.89 10.37
N VAL A 203 -18.41 -9.06 9.34
CA VAL A 203 -19.40 -8.93 8.27
C VAL A 203 -18.74 -8.96 6.90
N THR A 204 -19.27 -9.81 6.01
CA THR A 204 -18.99 -9.82 4.57
C THR A 204 -20.23 -9.43 3.78
N ILE A 205 -20.15 -9.49 2.45
CA ILE A 205 -21.27 -9.15 1.56
C ILE A 205 -22.50 -10.02 1.83
N GLU A 206 -22.31 -11.31 2.13
CA GLU A 206 -23.43 -12.27 2.27
C GLU A 206 -24.00 -12.35 3.69
N GLY A 207 -23.39 -11.68 4.67
CA GLY A 207 -23.82 -11.77 6.07
C GLY A 207 -22.66 -11.75 7.05
N HIS A 208 -22.88 -12.31 8.23
CA HIS A 208 -21.84 -12.48 9.23
C HIS A 208 -20.78 -13.48 8.74
N THR A 209 -19.52 -13.24 9.11
CA THR A 209 -18.38 -14.07 8.68
C THR A 209 -18.55 -15.55 9.03
N GLU A 210 -19.25 -15.89 10.11
CA GLU A 210 -19.46 -17.27 10.59
C GLU A 210 -20.04 -18.22 9.53
N ILE A 211 -20.71 -17.71 8.50
CA ILE A 211 -21.24 -18.53 7.40
C ILE A 211 -20.13 -19.19 6.54
N ALA A 212 -18.93 -18.59 6.48
CA ALA A 212 -17.85 -19.02 5.59
C ALA A 212 -16.41 -18.80 6.13
N PHE A 213 -16.26 -18.15 7.29
CA PHE A 213 -14.97 -17.75 7.85
C PHE A 213 -15.02 -17.73 9.38
N SER A 214 -14.50 -18.81 9.98
CA SER A 214 -14.49 -19.08 11.43
C SER A 214 -13.12 -19.52 11.95
N GLU A 215 -12.06 -19.28 11.17
CA GLU A 215 -10.70 -19.57 11.58
C GLU A 215 -10.16 -18.55 12.60
N ASP A 216 -9.15 -18.95 13.36
CA ASP A 216 -8.41 -18.05 14.22
C ASP A 216 -7.27 -17.37 13.42
N VAL A 217 -7.58 -16.18 12.91
CA VAL A 217 -6.62 -15.35 12.14
C VAL A 217 -5.38 -15.02 12.96
N ALA A 218 -5.53 -14.73 14.26
CA ALA A 218 -4.40 -14.41 15.13
C ALA A 218 -3.44 -15.61 15.22
N THR A 219 -3.97 -16.79 15.50
CA THR A 219 -3.18 -18.03 15.56
C THR A 219 -2.53 -18.36 14.22
N ARG A 220 -3.24 -18.17 13.09
CA ARG A 220 -2.64 -18.34 11.76
C ARG A 220 -1.44 -17.42 11.56
N PHE A 221 -1.57 -16.13 11.84
CA PHE A 221 -0.48 -15.17 11.66
C PHE A 221 0.69 -15.39 12.62
N LEU A 222 0.43 -15.80 13.87
CA LEU A 222 1.49 -16.25 14.78
C LEU A 222 2.28 -17.43 14.18
N GLY A 223 1.58 -18.41 13.58
CA GLY A 223 2.20 -19.54 12.87
C GLY A 223 3.00 -19.13 11.63
N LEU A 224 2.66 -18.01 10.99
CA LEU A 224 3.41 -17.43 9.88
C LEU A 224 4.59 -16.56 10.32
N GLY A 225 4.86 -16.42 11.63
CA GLY A 225 5.98 -15.65 12.15
C GLY A 225 5.71 -14.15 12.32
N TRP A 226 4.44 -13.74 12.40
CA TRP A 226 4.07 -12.34 12.59
C TRP A 226 3.99 -11.95 14.07
N ASN A 227 4.23 -10.68 14.35
CA ASN A 227 3.80 -10.06 15.59
C ASN A 227 2.29 -9.75 15.48
N VAL A 228 1.48 -10.16 16.46
CA VAL A 228 0.02 -9.96 16.44
C VAL A 228 -0.39 -9.07 17.62
N LEU A 229 -1.08 -7.99 17.31
CA LEU A 229 -1.60 -7.01 18.27
C LEU A 229 -3.12 -6.94 18.15
N HIS A 230 -3.80 -6.63 19.24
CA HIS A 230 -5.26 -6.50 19.29
C HIS A 230 -5.67 -5.10 19.76
N VAL A 231 -6.68 -4.54 19.11
CA VAL A 231 -7.41 -3.34 19.52
C VAL A 231 -8.88 -3.72 19.62
N ARG A 232 -9.48 -3.53 20.81
CA ARG A 232 -10.84 -4.03 21.10
C ARG A 232 -11.95 -3.09 20.65
N ASP A 233 -11.61 -1.84 20.38
CA ASP A 233 -12.54 -0.86 19.85
C ASP A 233 -11.79 0.10 18.94
N ALA A 234 -12.17 0.10 17.66
CA ALA A 234 -11.66 1.03 16.66
C ALA A 234 -11.81 2.51 17.08
N ASN A 235 -12.78 2.85 17.94
CA ASN A 235 -13.02 4.21 18.42
C ASN A 235 -12.20 4.59 19.67
N GLU A 236 -11.47 3.65 20.29
CA GLU A 236 -10.60 3.95 21.43
C GLU A 236 -9.21 4.40 20.93
N GLU A 237 -9.04 5.72 20.83
CA GLU A 237 -7.83 6.36 20.28
C GLU A 237 -6.54 5.85 20.96
N ARG A 238 -6.53 5.64 22.29
CA ARG A 238 -5.32 5.22 22.99
C ARG A 238 -4.91 3.80 22.62
N GLU A 239 -5.87 2.88 22.45
CA GLU A 239 -5.58 1.52 22.01
C GLU A 239 -5.05 1.51 20.57
N VAL A 240 -5.70 2.25 19.67
CA VAL A 240 -5.29 2.39 18.27
C VAL A 240 -3.86 2.94 18.15
N LEU A 241 -3.59 4.08 18.79
CA LEU A 241 -2.27 4.72 18.71
C LEU A 241 -1.20 3.88 19.42
N GLY A 242 -1.53 3.23 20.53
CA GLY A 242 -0.65 2.31 21.23
C GLY A 242 -0.24 1.13 20.36
N ALA A 243 -1.16 0.55 19.58
CA ALA A 243 -0.87 -0.54 18.67
C ALA A 243 0.09 -0.10 17.55
N PHE A 244 -0.10 1.10 16.97
CA PHE A 244 0.85 1.63 15.99
C PHE A 244 2.23 1.89 16.59
N ASP A 245 2.30 2.39 17.82
CA ASP A 245 3.58 2.63 18.53
C ASP A 245 4.30 1.31 18.83
N LEU A 246 3.58 0.25 19.20
CA LEU A 246 4.14 -1.09 19.38
C LEU A 246 4.62 -1.69 18.06
N ALA A 247 3.83 -1.59 16.98
CA ALA A 247 4.23 -2.03 15.65
C ALA A 247 5.48 -1.30 15.15
N ALA A 248 5.62 -0.01 15.46
CA ALA A 248 6.80 0.79 15.12
C ALA A 248 8.05 0.44 15.95
N ARG A 249 7.89 -0.27 17.07
CA ARG A 249 8.99 -0.74 17.94
C ARG A 249 9.43 -2.17 17.65
N GLU A 250 8.66 -2.94 16.90
CA GLU A 250 9.05 -4.28 16.43
C GLU A 250 10.29 -4.18 15.52
N ARG A 251 11.21 -5.15 15.65
CA ARG A 251 12.54 -5.14 15.05
C ARG A 251 12.84 -6.35 14.18
N SER A 252 12.03 -7.42 14.23
CA SER A 252 12.34 -8.67 13.51
C SER A 252 11.19 -9.29 12.74
N ARG A 253 9.95 -8.82 12.94
CA ARG A 253 8.76 -9.46 12.36
C ARG A 253 7.79 -8.44 11.79
N PRO A 254 7.09 -8.75 10.68
CA PRO A 254 5.94 -7.95 10.28
C PRO A 254 4.86 -7.99 11.36
N THR A 255 4.01 -6.95 11.42
CA THR A 255 2.96 -6.83 12.44
C THR A 255 1.56 -6.88 11.83
N LEU A 256 0.68 -7.69 12.41
CA LEU A 256 -0.76 -7.66 12.18
C LEU A 256 -1.42 -6.98 13.39
N ILE A 257 -2.17 -5.91 13.16
CA ILE A 257 -3.04 -5.29 14.15
C ILE A 257 -4.47 -5.71 13.82
N ILE A 258 -5.07 -6.55 14.66
CA ILE A 258 -6.47 -6.95 14.58
C ILE A 258 -7.30 -5.92 15.33
N ILE A 259 -8.19 -5.24 14.62
CA ILE A 259 -9.03 -4.18 15.18
C ILE A 259 -10.47 -4.62 15.13
N GLU A 260 -11.08 -4.77 16.31
CA GLU A 260 -12.51 -4.96 16.44
C GLU A 260 -13.21 -3.63 16.12
N SER A 261 -14.06 -3.66 15.10
CA SER A 261 -14.82 -2.49 14.63
C SER A 261 -16.29 -2.85 14.40
N HIS A 262 -17.11 -1.82 14.20
CA HIS A 262 -18.51 -1.94 13.85
C HIS A 262 -18.70 -1.43 12.43
N ILE A 263 -19.08 -2.32 11.50
CA ILE A 263 -19.40 -1.90 10.14
C ILE A 263 -20.65 -1.01 10.18
N GLY A 264 -20.62 0.12 9.48
CA GLY A 264 -21.75 1.06 9.52
C GLY A 264 -21.98 1.68 10.89
N TYR A 265 -20.95 1.77 11.74
CA TYR A 265 -21.00 2.38 13.07
C TYR A 265 -21.88 3.65 13.11
N GLY A 266 -22.88 3.69 13.98
CA GLY A 266 -23.79 4.84 14.13
C GLY A 266 -25.01 4.86 13.21
N ALA A 267 -25.13 3.97 12.22
CA ALA A 267 -26.36 3.77 11.45
C ALA A 267 -27.33 2.85 12.22
N PRO A 268 -28.40 3.36 12.84
CA PRO A 268 -29.16 2.61 13.84
C PRO A 268 -29.80 1.30 13.34
N HIS A 269 -30.13 1.22 12.05
CA HIS A 269 -30.77 0.05 11.45
C HIS A 269 -29.82 -0.78 10.57
N LYS A 270 -28.66 -0.22 10.19
CA LYS A 270 -27.68 -0.90 9.31
C LYS A 270 -26.37 -1.29 9.98
N GLN A 271 -26.07 -0.77 11.17
CA GLN A 271 -24.83 -1.13 11.88
C GLN A 271 -24.75 -2.64 12.11
N ASP A 272 -23.57 -3.22 11.90
CA ASP A 272 -23.27 -4.65 12.08
C ASP A 272 -24.10 -5.58 11.17
N THR A 273 -24.69 -5.06 10.09
CA THR A 273 -25.41 -5.84 9.08
C THR A 273 -24.69 -5.83 7.73
N ALA A 274 -24.95 -6.83 6.89
CA ALA A 274 -24.46 -6.87 5.52
C ALA A 274 -24.99 -5.70 4.66
N GLU A 275 -26.13 -5.10 5.03
CA GLU A 275 -26.73 -3.97 4.32
C GLU A 275 -25.91 -2.68 4.45
N ALA A 276 -25.03 -2.57 5.45
CA ALA A 276 -24.05 -1.47 5.54
C ALA A 276 -22.85 -1.66 4.60
N HIS A 277 -22.66 -2.84 4.01
CA HIS A 277 -21.47 -3.15 3.23
C HIS A 277 -21.45 -2.43 1.88
N GLY A 278 -22.40 -2.75 0.99
CA GLY A 278 -22.29 -2.46 -0.45
C GLY A 278 -23.31 -1.51 -1.05
N GLU A 279 -24.17 -0.93 -0.22
CA GLU A 279 -25.27 -0.08 -0.69
C GLU A 279 -25.31 1.26 0.05
N PRO A 280 -25.82 2.33 -0.58
CA PRO A 280 -26.13 3.57 0.11
C PRO A 280 -27.01 3.33 1.34
N LEU A 281 -26.81 4.13 2.40
CA LEU A 281 -27.61 3.99 3.61
C LEU A 281 -29.09 4.29 3.37
N GLY A 282 -29.41 5.26 2.51
CA GLY A 282 -30.75 5.79 2.33
C GLY A 282 -30.96 7.07 3.16
N GLU A 283 -31.73 8.02 2.63
CA GLU A 283 -31.83 9.39 3.19
C GLU A 283 -32.20 9.41 4.68
N ASP A 284 -33.20 8.64 5.11
CA ASP A 284 -33.63 8.58 6.51
C ASP A 284 -32.52 8.03 7.41
N GLU A 285 -31.84 6.97 6.98
CA GLU A 285 -30.74 6.37 7.71
C GLU A 285 -29.54 7.33 7.79
N VAL A 286 -29.25 8.07 6.72
CA VAL A 286 -28.21 9.13 6.71
C VAL A 286 -28.50 10.19 7.76
N ARG A 287 -29.74 10.68 7.85
CA ARG A 287 -30.15 11.67 8.86
C ARG A 287 -29.97 11.14 10.27
N LEU A 288 -30.43 9.90 10.53
CA LEU A 288 -30.31 9.26 11.84
C LEU A 288 -28.85 9.04 12.24
N THR A 289 -28.01 8.62 11.29
CA THR A 289 -26.57 8.45 11.48
C THR A 289 -25.91 9.79 11.81
N LYS A 290 -26.25 10.86 11.08
CA LYS A 290 -25.75 12.21 11.37
C LYS A 290 -26.17 12.68 12.77
N ARG A 291 -27.42 12.44 13.17
CA ARG A 291 -27.89 12.72 14.53
C ARG A 291 -27.05 11.98 15.58
N PHE A 292 -26.76 10.70 15.37
CA PHE A 292 -25.91 9.91 16.26
C PHE A 292 -24.52 10.53 16.43
N TYR A 293 -23.93 11.04 15.36
CA TYR A 293 -22.63 11.74 15.41
C TYR A 293 -22.68 13.16 15.98
N GLY A 294 -23.86 13.69 16.35
CA GLY A 294 -24.02 15.10 16.69
C GLY A 294 -23.86 16.05 15.49
N TRP A 295 -24.05 15.54 14.28
CA TRP A 295 -23.91 16.26 13.02
C TRP A 295 -25.26 16.83 12.54
N PRO A 296 -25.30 18.00 11.87
CA PRO A 296 -26.53 18.52 11.29
C PRO A 296 -27.13 17.54 10.27
N GLU A 297 -28.36 17.08 10.52
CA GLU A 297 -29.00 15.99 9.75
C GLU A 297 -29.14 16.29 8.26
N ASP A 298 -29.40 17.56 7.92
CA ASP A 298 -29.66 18.05 6.56
C ASP A 298 -28.41 18.52 5.81
N ALA A 299 -27.26 18.62 6.49
CA ALA A 299 -26.04 19.11 5.86
C ALA A 299 -25.47 18.06 4.91
N GLN A 300 -25.04 18.49 3.71
CA GLN A 300 -24.38 17.62 2.73
C GLN A 300 -23.00 18.17 2.40
N PHE A 301 -21.99 17.29 2.33
CA PHE A 301 -20.61 17.62 2.00
C PHE A 301 -20.03 18.73 2.90
N LEU A 302 -20.48 18.78 4.16
CA LEU A 302 -20.04 19.76 5.14
C LEU A 302 -18.61 19.42 5.60
N VAL A 303 -17.72 20.40 5.50
CA VAL A 303 -16.42 20.39 6.18
C VAL A 303 -16.44 21.56 7.19
N PRO A 304 -16.58 21.29 8.49
CA PRO A 304 -16.62 22.33 9.52
C PRO A 304 -15.32 23.14 9.60
N ASP A 305 -15.44 24.37 10.09
CA ASP A 305 -14.29 25.23 10.38
C ASP A 305 -13.32 24.55 11.35
N GLY A 306 -12.01 24.72 11.11
CA GLY A 306 -10.95 24.14 11.93
C GLY A 306 -10.50 22.74 11.50
N VAL A 307 -11.27 22.02 10.67
CA VAL A 307 -10.89 20.66 10.24
C VAL A 307 -9.65 20.70 9.34
N TYR A 308 -9.61 21.57 8.34
CA TYR A 308 -8.44 21.68 7.45
C TYR A 308 -7.20 22.15 8.21
N GLU A 309 -7.36 23.15 9.09
CA GLU A 309 -6.29 23.68 9.93
C GLU A 309 -5.73 22.58 10.83
N HIS A 310 -6.59 21.73 11.40
CA HIS A 310 -6.15 20.62 12.23
C HIS A 310 -5.31 19.61 11.45
N PHE A 311 -5.73 19.21 10.24
CA PHE A 311 -4.93 18.34 9.38
C PHE A 311 -3.60 19.02 8.98
N ALA A 312 -3.62 20.31 8.67
CA ALA A 312 -2.41 21.07 8.38
C ALA A 312 -1.44 21.12 9.58
N ASP A 313 -1.93 21.32 10.80
CA ASP A 313 -1.13 21.38 12.03
C ASP A 313 -0.60 20.01 12.48
N GLY A 314 -1.25 18.93 12.07
CA GLY A 314 -0.86 17.55 12.32
C GLY A 314 0.01 16.98 11.21
N ILE A 315 -0.60 16.22 10.30
CA ILE A 315 0.12 15.55 9.21
C ILE A 315 0.83 16.55 8.27
N GLY A 316 0.23 17.70 7.95
CA GLY A 316 0.87 18.70 7.07
C GLY A 316 2.20 19.20 7.64
N ARG A 317 2.19 19.73 8.86
CA ARG A 317 3.39 20.24 9.54
C ARG A 317 4.39 19.12 9.85
N ARG A 318 3.93 17.96 10.31
CA ARG A 318 4.82 16.82 10.62
C ARG A 318 5.49 16.29 9.36
N GLY A 319 4.73 16.13 8.28
CA GLY A 319 5.19 15.67 6.97
C GLY A 319 6.21 16.63 6.37
N ALA A 320 5.88 17.92 6.28
CA ALA A 320 6.80 18.94 5.78
C ALA A 320 8.12 18.97 6.58
N ALA A 321 8.06 18.90 7.91
CA ALA A 321 9.25 18.85 8.74
C ALA A 321 10.07 17.56 8.53
N ALA A 322 9.42 16.42 8.30
CA ALA A 322 10.09 15.15 8.05
C ALA A 322 10.76 15.12 6.67
N ARG A 323 10.08 15.59 5.62
CA ARG A 323 10.66 15.74 4.30
C ARG A 323 11.85 16.69 4.30
N ALA A 324 11.73 17.87 4.94
CA ALA A 324 12.84 18.82 5.03
C ALA A 324 14.09 18.23 5.70
N ARG A 325 13.91 17.45 6.79
CA ARG A 325 15.03 16.73 7.43
C ARG A 325 15.65 15.68 6.50
N TRP A 326 14.82 14.99 5.72
CA TRP A 326 15.31 14.03 4.74
C TRP A 326 16.03 14.69 3.56
N GLU A 327 15.57 15.84 3.09
CA GLU A 327 16.25 16.61 2.04
C GLU A 327 17.63 17.09 2.50
N GLU A 328 17.76 17.56 3.75
CA GLU A 328 19.06 17.89 4.35
C GLU A 328 19.96 16.64 4.47
N LEU A 329 19.40 15.51 4.90
CA LEU A 329 20.10 14.23 4.98
C LEU A 329 20.59 13.79 3.59
N PHE A 330 19.74 13.87 2.57
CA PHE A 330 20.03 13.48 1.21
C PHE A 330 21.04 14.43 0.56
N GLY A 331 21.01 15.73 0.89
CA GLY A 331 22.05 16.68 0.49
C GLY A 331 23.43 16.30 1.01
N ARG A 332 23.53 15.92 2.30
CA ARG A 332 24.77 15.38 2.88
C ARG A 332 25.17 14.04 2.25
N TYR A 333 24.21 13.16 2.00
CA TYR A 333 24.43 11.88 1.33
C TYR A 333 25.00 12.07 -0.08
N ARG A 334 24.43 12.97 -0.87
CA ARG A 334 24.90 13.30 -2.22
C ARG A 334 26.33 13.85 -2.22
N ALA A 335 26.66 14.70 -1.26
CA ALA A 335 28.02 15.22 -1.13
C ALA A 335 29.04 14.14 -0.76
N ALA A 336 28.66 13.18 0.09
CA ALA A 336 29.54 12.09 0.54
C ALA A 336 29.62 10.91 -0.45
N HIS A 337 28.54 10.65 -1.19
CA HIS A 337 28.35 9.48 -2.04
C HIS A 337 27.71 9.85 -3.39
N PRO A 338 28.37 10.66 -4.24
CA PRO A 338 27.76 11.22 -5.45
C PRO A 338 27.29 10.15 -6.44
N GLU A 339 28.07 9.10 -6.66
CA GLU A 339 27.71 8.00 -7.57
C GLU A 339 26.47 7.24 -7.11
N LEU A 340 26.33 6.98 -5.81
CA LEU A 340 25.15 6.31 -5.28
C LEU A 340 23.92 7.21 -5.27
N ALA A 341 24.10 8.51 -5.04
CA ALA A 341 23.01 9.47 -5.15
C ALA A 341 22.50 9.58 -6.60
N GLU A 342 23.39 9.51 -7.60
CA GLU A 342 23.01 9.44 -9.01
C GLU A 342 22.24 8.16 -9.34
N GLN A 343 22.68 7.01 -8.82
CA GLN A 343 21.92 5.76 -8.94
C GLN A 343 20.55 5.85 -8.26
N PHE A 344 20.47 6.43 -7.06
CA PHE A 344 19.21 6.62 -6.35
C PHE A 344 18.25 7.48 -7.16
N ASP A 345 18.73 8.59 -7.72
CA ASP A 345 17.98 9.47 -8.60
C ASP A 345 17.48 8.74 -9.85
N ALA A 346 18.32 7.92 -10.49
CA ALA A 346 17.94 7.11 -11.65
C ALA A 346 16.85 6.09 -11.30
N VAL A 347 16.91 5.45 -10.12
CA VAL A 347 15.84 4.58 -9.61
C VAL A 347 14.52 5.36 -9.49
N GLN A 348 14.54 6.56 -8.89
CA GLN A 348 13.32 7.37 -8.74
C GLN A 348 12.70 7.77 -10.08
N ARG A 349 13.53 8.09 -11.07
CA ARG A 349 13.11 8.42 -12.45
C ARG A 349 12.83 7.20 -13.34
N ARG A 350 13.05 5.97 -12.83
CA ARG A 350 12.99 4.72 -13.60
C ARG A 350 13.90 4.71 -14.83
N GLU A 351 15.04 5.40 -14.75
CA GLU A 351 16.03 5.46 -15.82
C GLU A 351 16.91 4.20 -15.81
N LEU A 352 17.38 3.79 -16.98
CA LEU A 352 18.39 2.73 -17.10
C LEU A 352 19.79 3.37 -17.15
N PRO A 353 20.82 2.81 -16.49
CA PRO A 353 22.18 3.31 -16.58
C PRO A 353 22.69 3.35 -18.02
N ALA A 354 23.54 4.33 -18.33
CA ALA A 354 24.19 4.38 -19.64
C ALA A 354 25.00 3.09 -19.90
N GLY A 355 24.75 2.45 -21.05
CA GLY A 355 25.40 1.19 -21.43
C GLY A 355 24.94 -0.03 -20.63
N TRP A 356 23.74 -0.01 -20.05
CA TRP A 356 23.15 -1.17 -19.36
C TRP A 356 23.09 -2.44 -20.22
N ASP A 357 23.02 -2.29 -21.53
CA ASP A 357 22.86 -3.32 -22.56
C ASP A 357 24.18 -3.73 -23.26
N ARG A 358 25.31 -3.10 -22.90
CA ARG A 358 26.59 -3.25 -23.63
C ARG A 358 27.18 -4.66 -23.66
N GLU A 359 26.80 -5.52 -22.73
CA GLU A 359 27.26 -6.92 -22.64
C GLU A 359 26.24 -7.92 -23.19
N ILE A 360 25.11 -7.48 -23.76
CA ILE A 360 24.14 -8.39 -24.37
C ILE A 360 24.82 -9.15 -25.52
N PRO A 361 24.93 -10.49 -25.45
CA PRO A 361 25.63 -11.26 -26.45
C PRO A 361 24.84 -11.35 -27.76
N THR A 362 25.55 -11.53 -28.86
CA THR A 362 24.94 -12.01 -30.11
C THR A 362 24.96 -13.53 -30.13
N PHE A 363 23.83 -14.15 -30.47
CA PHE A 363 23.72 -15.60 -30.62
C PHE A 363 23.82 -15.96 -32.11
N PRO A 364 24.94 -16.56 -32.58
CA PRO A 364 25.07 -16.97 -33.97
C PRO A 364 24.08 -18.09 -34.31
N ALA A 365 23.66 -18.16 -35.57
CA ALA A 365 22.75 -19.20 -36.03
C ALA A 365 23.41 -20.60 -35.88
N ASP A 366 22.72 -21.49 -35.19
CA ASP A 366 23.14 -22.88 -34.96
C ASP A 366 21.97 -23.82 -35.32
N PRO A 367 22.16 -24.84 -36.19
CA PRO A 367 21.12 -25.81 -36.53
C PRO A 367 20.51 -26.57 -35.34
N LYS A 368 21.26 -26.76 -34.25
CA LYS A 368 20.76 -27.34 -33.00
C LYS A 368 19.84 -26.37 -32.25
N GLY A 369 20.05 -25.07 -32.44
CA GLY A 369 19.36 -24.00 -31.74
C GLY A 369 19.77 -23.85 -30.27
N LEU A 370 19.34 -22.74 -29.68
CA LEU A 370 19.45 -22.45 -28.25
C LEU A 370 18.02 -22.29 -27.71
N ALA A 371 17.70 -22.93 -26.58
CA ALA A 371 16.41 -22.70 -25.95
C ALA A 371 16.32 -21.23 -25.51
N THR A 372 15.20 -20.57 -25.78
CA THR A 372 15.04 -19.14 -25.48
C THR A 372 15.17 -18.81 -24.00
N ARG A 373 14.84 -19.75 -23.10
CA ARG A 373 15.12 -19.61 -21.66
C ARG A 373 16.62 -19.54 -21.32
N ASP A 374 17.45 -20.32 -22.01
CA ASP A 374 18.90 -20.32 -21.80
C ASP A 374 19.51 -19.01 -22.35
N ALA A 375 18.99 -18.55 -23.49
CA ALA A 375 19.31 -17.22 -24.02
C ALA A 375 18.88 -16.11 -23.03
N SER A 376 17.66 -16.20 -22.49
CA SER A 376 17.12 -15.25 -21.50
C SER A 376 18.02 -15.15 -20.27
N GLY A 377 18.38 -16.28 -19.65
CA GLY A 377 19.28 -16.28 -18.49
C GLY A 377 20.65 -15.69 -18.78
N THR A 378 21.17 -15.90 -20.00
CA THR A 378 22.44 -15.29 -20.44
C THR A 378 22.31 -13.76 -20.57
N VAL A 379 21.24 -13.29 -21.21
CA VAL A 379 20.96 -11.85 -21.38
C VAL A 379 20.70 -11.18 -20.03
N GLU A 380 19.91 -11.79 -19.17
CA GLU A 380 19.59 -11.28 -17.83
C GLU A 380 20.86 -11.10 -16.99
N ASN A 381 21.75 -12.09 -16.97
CA ASN A 381 23.04 -11.98 -16.27
C ASN A 381 23.97 -10.91 -16.87
N ALA A 382 23.91 -10.67 -18.18
CA ALA A 382 24.68 -9.60 -18.81
C ALA A 382 24.13 -8.20 -18.42
N VAL A 383 22.81 -8.03 -18.47
CA VAL A 383 22.13 -6.78 -18.11
C VAL A 383 22.26 -6.47 -16.63
N ALA A 384 22.03 -7.45 -15.76
CA ALA A 384 22.01 -7.29 -14.31
C ALA A 384 23.33 -6.75 -13.74
N LYS A 385 24.48 -7.03 -14.37
CA LYS A 385 25.79 -6.46 -13.98
C LYS A 385 25.85 -4.94 -14.14
N HIS A 386 25.11 -4.39 -15.10
CA HIS A 386 25.11 -2.96 -15.44
C HIS A 386 23.82 -2.25 -15.02
N LEU A 387 22.83 -2.99 -14.49
CA LEU A 387 21.60 -2.48 -13.91
C LEU A 387 21.47 -2.98 -12.46
N PRO A 388 22.08 -2.30 -11.47
CA PRO A 388 22.19 -2.79 -10.09
C PRO A 388 20.85 -3.03 -9.40
N TRP A 389 19.82 -2.26 -9.75
CA TRP A 389 18.47 -2.33 -9.18
C TRP A 389 17.51 -3.26 -9.95
N LEU A 390 18.03 -4.10 -10.84
CA LEU A 390 17.30 -5.27 -11.35
C LEU A 390 17.36 -6.39 -10.29
N VAL A 391 16.21 -6.67 -9.67
CA VAL A 391 16.06 -7.59 -8.54
C VAL A 391 14.86 -8.49 -8.81
N GLY A 392 14.98 -9.79 -8.62
CA GLY A 392 13.88 -10.67 -8.98
C GLY A 392 14.21 -12.12 -8.75
N GLY A 393 13.33 -13.00 -9.19
CA GLY A 393 13.54 -14.42 -9.03
C GLY A 393 12.41 -15.24 -9.60
N ALA A 394 12.15 -16.39 -8.99
CA ALA A 394 11.15 -17.32 -9.48
C ALA A 394 10.35 -17.95 -8.34
N ALA A 395 9.16 -18.43 -8.68
CA ALA A 395 8.35 -19.25 -7.80
C ALA A 395 8.92 -20.69 -7.73
N ASP A 396 10.04 -20.88 -7.02
CA ASP A 396 10.76 -22.15 -6.87
C ASP A 396 11.28 -22.78 -8.19
N LEU A 397 11.35 -21.99 -9.26
CA LEU A 397 11.67 -22.47 -10.61
C LEU A 397 12.95 -21.88 -11.22
N ALA A 398 13.77 -21.14 -10.47
CA ALA A 398 14.95 -20.44 -11.00
C ALA A 398 15.91 -21.34 -11.81
N PRO A 399 16.21 -22.60 -11.41
CA PRO A 399 17.04 -23.50 -12.23
C PRO A 399 16.40 -23.91 -13.57
N SER A 400 15.07 -23.90 -13.65
CA SER A 400 14.27 -24.31 -14.80
C SER A 400 13.97 -23.15 -15.74
N THR A 401 13.70 -21.96 -15.20
CA THR A 401 13.47 -20.71 -15.94
C THR A 401 14.75 -19.98 -16.30
N LYS A 402 15.89 -20.37 -15.70
CA LYS A 402 17.23 -19.82 -15.93
C LYS A 402 17.39 -18.37 -15.47
N THR A 403 16.66 -17.97 -14.44
CA THR A 403 16.64 -16.58 -13.92
C THR A 403 17.49 -16.36 -12.67
N ARG A 404 18.45 -17.26 -12.40
CA ARG A 404 19.42 -17.02 -11.33
C ARG A 404 20.51 -16.08 -11.82
N LEU A 405 20.73 -15.00 -11.08
CA LEU A 405 21.88 -14.12 -11.22
C LEU A 405 23.10 -14.79 -10.58
N THR A 406 24.16 -15.01 -11.38
CA THR A 406 25.30 -15.88 -11.03
C THR A 406 26.63 -15.15 -10.87
N PHE A 407 26.65 -13.83 -11.08
CA PHE A 407 27.85 -13.01 -10.93
C PHE A 407 28.12 -12.67 -9.45
N GLU A 408 29.37 -12.34 -9.14
CA GLU A 408 29.79 -11.92 -7.81
C GLU A 408 29.01 -10.69 -7.35
N GLY A 409 28.49 -10.73 -6.12
CA GLY A 409 27.67 -9.65 -5.55
C GLY A 409 26.18 -9.70 -5.89
N ALA A 410 25.70 -10.68 -6.69
CA ALA A 410 24.27 -10.87 -6.88
C ALA A 410 23.59 -11.34 -5.58
N GLY A 411 24.02 -12.48 -5.02
CA GLY A 411 23.55 -13.01 -3.74
C GLY A 411 22.05 -13.33 -3.67
N ASP A 412 21.62 -13.90 -2.55
CA ASP A 412 20.23 -14.26 -2.27
C ASP A 412 19.62 -13.25 -1.28
N PHE A 413 18.38 -12.83 -1.53
CA PHE A 413 17.64 -11.94 -0.64
C PHE A 413 17.02 -12.76 0.48
N GLU A 414 17.57 -12.62 1.68
CA GLU A 414 17.28 -13.47 2.82
C GLU A 414 17.10 -12.62 4.09
N PRO A 415 16.53 -13.16 5.19
CA PRO A 415 16.25 -12.39 6.40
C PRO A 415 17.49 -11.78 7.06
N ASP A 416 18.65 -12.40 6.88
CA ASP A 416 19.96 -11.94 7.36
C ASP A 416 20.77 -11.19 6.28
N ASN A 417 20.30 -11.18 5.03
CA ASN A 417 20.92 -10.48 3.92
C ASN A 417 19.89 -9.91 2.93
N HIS A 418 19.45 -8.68 3.18
CA HIS A 418 18.53 -7.98 2.28
C HIS A 418 19.20 -7.33 1.05
N ALA A 419 20.53 -7.40 0.90
CA ALA A 419 21.20 -6.84 -0.27
C ALA A 419 21.17 -7.76 -1.49
N GLY A 420 20.80 -9.03 -1.31
CA GLY A 420 20.74 -10.01 -2.38
C GLY A 420 19.73 -9.67 -3.46
N ARG A 421 20.02 -10.11 -4.69
CA ARG A 421 19.26 -9.78 -5.90
C ARG A 421 18.45 -10.95 -6.45
N ASN A 422 18.71 -12.16 -5.95
CA ASN A 422 17.91 -13.35 -6.23
C ASN A 422 16.83 -13.51 -5.14
N LEU A 423 15.56 -13.33 -5.51
CA LEU A 423 14.40 -13.54 -4.65
C LEU A 423 13.93 -15.00 -4.72
N HIS A 424 13.72 -15.61 -3.56
CA HIS A 424 13.12 -16.95 -3.44
C HIS A 424 11.66 -16.81 -3.00
N PHE A 425 10.75 -16.77 -3.97
CA PHE A 425 9.32 -16.62 -3.66
C PHE A 425 8.67 -17.88 -3.08
N GLY A 426 9.29 -19.05 -3.28
CA GLY A 426 8.67 -20.36 -3.04
C GLY A 426 7.56 -20.65 -4.07
N ILE A 427 6.77 -21.70 -3.86
CA ILE A 427 5.66 -22.08 -4.77
C ILE A 427 4.46 -21.15 -4.48
N ARG A 428 4.56 -19.90 -4.94
CA ARG A 428 3.66 -18.79 -4.62
C ARG A 428 3.52 -17.83 -5.80
N GLU A 429 3.09 -18.33 -6.96
CA GLU A 429 2.99 -17.56 -8.21
C GLU A 429 2.15 -16.30 -8.01
N HIS A 430 1.00 -16.42 -7.34
CA HIS A 430 0.06 -15.33 -7.19
C HIS A 430 0.65 -14.19 -6.34
N ALA A 431 1.22 -14.52 -5.17
CA ALA A 431 1.90 -13.55 -4.32
C ALA A 431 3.20 -13.02 -4.94
N MET A 432 3.94 -13.82 -5.71
CA MET A 432 5.11 -13.37 -6.47
C MET A 432 4.72 -12.23 -7.41
N GLY A 433 3.70 -12.43 -8.26
CA GLY A 433 3.23 -11.41 -9.19
C GLY A 433 2.76 -10.12 -8.50
N ALA A 434 2.13 -10.24 -7.32
CA ALA A 434 1.72 -9.07 -6.54
C ALA A 434 2.91 -8.39 -5.83
N ALA A 435 3.86 -9.14 -5.32
CA ALA A 435 5.06 -8.61 -4.68
C ALA A 435 5.91 -7.82 -5.68
N VAL A 436 6.11 -8.30 -6.91
CA VAL A 436 6.82 -7.52 -7.93
C VAL A 436 6.06 -6.26 -8.33
N ASN A 437 4.73 -6.28 -8.36
CA ASN A 437 3.95 -5.04 -8.51
C ASN A 437 4.25 -4.03 -7.39
N GLY A 438 4.27 -4.49 -6.13
CA GLY A 438 4.64 -3.68 -4.98
C GLY A 438 6.05 -3.09 -5.06
N MET A 439 7.02 -3.91 -5.50
CA MET A 439 8.40 -3.46 -5.71
C MET A 439 8.49 -2.40 -6.81
N ALA A 440 7.77 -2.58 -7.92
CA ALA A 440 7.72 -1.61 -9.01
C ALA A 440 7.05 -0.30 -8.59
N LEU A 441 5.99 -0.34 -7.77
CA LEU A 441 5.37 0.85 -7.18
C LEU A 441 6.34 1.60 -6.27
N ALA A 442 7.22 0.88 -5.57
CA ALA A 442 8.34 1.42 -4.81
C ALA A 442 9.59 1.76 -5.65
N LYS A 443 9.43 1.88 -6.99
CA LYS A 443 10.44 2.32 -7.98
C LYS A 443 11.61 1.36 -8.25
N LEU A 444 11.66 0.20 -7.58
CA LEU A 444 12.62 -0.84 -7.93
C LEU A 444 12.33 -1.38 -9.35
N ARG A 445 13.30 -2.02 -10.01
CA ARG A 445 13.08 -2.72 -11.29
C ARG A 445 12.96 -4.22 -11.02
N PRO A 446 11.75 -4.74 -10.76
CA PRO A 446 11.58 -6.14 -10.45
C PRO A 446 11.46 -7.00 -11.71
N PHE A 447 11.75 -8.29 -11.54
CA PHE A 447 11.32 -9.32 -12.48
C PHE A 447 10.78 -10.54 -11.73
N ASP A 448 9.90 -11.29 -12.36
CA ASP A 448 9.48 -12.61 -11.89
C ASP A 448 9.59 -13.68 -12.98
N ALA A 449 9.53 -14.95 -12.58
CA ALA A 449 9.64 -16.06 -13.51
C ALA A 449 8.89 -17.30 -13.00
N GLY A 450 8.18 -17.94 -13.92
CA GLY A 450 7.50 -19.22 -13.70
C GLY A 450 7.30 -19.96 -15.02
N PHE A 451 6.68 -21.13 -14.97
CA PHE A 451 6.21 -21.77 -16.19
C PHE A 451 5.01 -21.02 -16.74
N LEU A 452 4.95 -20.85 -18.07
CA LEU A 452 3.87 -20.11 -18.73
C LEU A 452 2.48 -20.68 -18.40
N ILE A 453 2.36 -21.99 -18.20
CA ILE A 453 1.08 -22.62 -17.83
C ILE A 453 0.59 -22.21 -16.43
N PHE A 454 1.49 -21.86 -15.51
CA PHE A 454 1.15 -21.36 -14.16
C PHE A 454 1.02 -19.82 -14.12
N SER A 455 1.16 -19.14 -15.26
CA SER A 455 0.78 -17.72 -15.33
C SER A 455 -0.72 -17.52 -15.03
N ASP A 456 -1.53 -18.57 -15.15
CA ASP A 456 -2.93 -18.58 -14.75
C ASP A 456 -3.09 -18.33 -13.23
N ASP A 457 -2.20 -18.84 -12.38
CA ASP A 457 -2.23 -18.62 -10.91
C ASP A 457 -1.97 -17.16 -10.53
N MET A 458 -1.19 -16.43 -11.33
CA MET A 458 -0.90 -15.01 -11.10
C MET A 458 -1.60 -14.05 -12.07
N ARG A 459 -2.56 -14.54 -12.85
CA ARG A 459 -3.23 -13.78 -13.91
C ARG A 459 -3.84 -12.47 -13.41
N THR A 460 -4.39 -12.48 -12.19
CA THR A 460 -4.98 -11.25 -11.63
C THR A 460 -3.91 -10.23 -11.25
N SER A 461 -2.73 -10.67 -10.80
CA SER A 461 -1.55 -9.84 -10.55
C SER A 461 -1.00 -9.23 -11.84
N ILE A 462 -0.89 -10.02 -12.92
CA ILE A 462 -0.50 -9.52 -14.26
C ILE A 462 -1.48 -8.44 -14.73
N ARG A 463 -2.79 -8.66 -14.53
CA ARG A 463 -3.81 -7.66 -14.85
C ARG A 463 -3.63 -6.37 -14.03
N ARG A 464 -3.19 -6.47 -12.77
CA ARG A 464 -2.87 -5.30 -11.94
C ARG A 464 -1.66 -4.54 -12.47
N SER A 465 -0.60 -5.25 -12.89
CA SER A 465 0.59 -4.64 -13.51
C SER A 465 0.20 -3.77 -14.70
N ALA A 466 -0.63 -4.31 -15.60
CA ALA A 466 -1.09 -3.59 -16.79
C ALA A 466 -1.91 -2.34 -16.46
N ILE A 467 -2.87 -2.43 -15.53
CA ILE A 467 -3.75 -1.30 -15.16
C ILE A 467 -2.99 -0.20 -14.41
N MET A 468 -1.96 -0.56 -13.66
CA MET A 468 -1.11 0.42 -12.98
C MET A 468 0.05 0.92 -13.85
N GLU A 469 0.14 0.45 -15.10
CA GLU A 469 1.22 0.77 -16.04
C GLU A 469 2.62 0.49 -15.46
N LEU A 470 2.75 -0.63 -14.74
CA LEU A 470 3.99 -0.99 -14.06
C LEU A 470 4.97 -1.67 -15.00
N PRO A 471 6.26 -1.29 -14.97
CA PRO A 471 7.27 -1.87 -15.84
C PRO A 471 7.88 -3.15 -15.22
N VAL A 472 7.03 -4.05 -14.74
CA VAL A 472 7.41 -5.39 -14.26
C VAL A 472 7.83 -6.25 -15.47
N VAL A 473 8.84 -7.10 -15.27
CA VAL A 473 9.36 -8.03 -16.29
C VAL A 473 8.99 -9.46 -15.95
#